data_AF-A0A177AS55-F1
#
_entry.id   AF-A0A177AS55-F1
#
_cell.length_a   1.000
_cell.length_b   1.000
_cell.length_c   1.000
_cell.angle_alpha   90.00
_cell.angle_beta   90.00
_cell.angle_gamma   90.00
#
_symmetry.space_group_name_H-M   'P 1'
#
loop_
_entity.id
_entity.type
_entity.pdbx_description
1 polymer ?
#
loop_
_entity_poly.entity_id
_entity_poly.type
_entity_poly.pdbx_seq_one_letter_code
_entity_poly.pdbx_strand_id
1 'polypeptide(L)'
;MATGQILEFVEAIYNTPSHINNIAQHEKNIESAGRYARKLSECIMDYANYSKKIEKITEKMKNLLDNYPIELISTKNTVNENEIIRSFSECSSFIQSEQNCNQRSFTILNNQISKTLEEICADVGSLKENKKKNEKQRAKVESIQEKIINVKSKPLNMSTVEKSYYRELALLDVGQCEYVLGVQDIEERMKFEISECALLIINNFVNTSHELYELGKTFMNNNAYMIQSVQSLY
;
A
#
# COMPACT_ATOMS: atom_id res chain seq x y z
N MET A 1 -2.04 -24.79 5.63
CA MET A 1 -2.57 -23.61 4.92
C MET A 1 -3.65 -24.12 3.99
N ALA A 2 -4.87 -23.58 4.05
CA ALA A 2 -5.94 -23.99 3.16
C ALA A 2 -5.68 -23.40 1.78
N THR A 3 -5.09 -24.18 0.88
CA THR A 3 -5.09 -23.89 -0.55
C THR A 3 -6.52 -24.04 -1.03
N GLY A 4 -7.18 -22.93 -1.39
CA GLY A 4 -8.49 -22.98 -2.05
C GLY A 4 -8.43 -23.87 -3.28
N GLN A 5 -9.52 -24.57 -3.57
CA GLN A 5 -9.58 -25.46 -4.73
C GLN A 5 -9.61 -24.58 -5.99
N ILE A 6 -8.99 -25.01 -7.09
CA ILE A 6 -8.94 -24.19 -8.32
C ILE A 6 -10.36 -23.86 -8.80
N LEU A 7 -10.60 -22.59 -9.17
CA LEU A 7 -11.84 -22.17 -9.80
C LEU A 7 -11.81 -22.51 -11.30
N GLU A 8 -12.64 -23.45 -11.71
CA GLU A 8 -12.79 -23.80 -13.12
C GLU A 8 -13.92 -23.00 -13.77
N PHE A 9 -13.69 -22.50 -14.99
CA PHE A 9 -14.69 -21.77 -15.77
C PHE A 9 -15.94 -22.61 -16.07
N VAL A 10 -15.75 -23.92 -16.28
CA VAL A 10 -16.86 -24.85 -16.56
C VAL A 10 -17.79 -24.97 -15.35
N GLU A 11 -17.23 -25.06 -14.15
CA GLU A 11 -18.00 -25.04 -12.90
C GLU A 11 -18.73 -23.71 -12.66
N ALA A 12 -18.21 -22.60 -13.20
CA ALA A 12 -18.87 -21.30 -13.16
C ALA A 12 -20.19 -21.32 -13.93
N ILE A 13 -20.19 -21.90 -15.14
CA ILE A 13 -21.38 -22.04 -15.98
C ILE A 13 -22.40 -22.98 -15.32
N TYR A 14 -21.94 -24.12 -14.79
CA TYR A 14 -22.83 -25.05 -14.08
C TYR A 14 -23.34 -24.51 -12.75
N ASN A 15 -22.60 -23.58 -12.14
CA ASN A 15 -22.93 -22.90 -10.89
C ASN A 15 -23.31 -23.90 -9.77
N THR A 16 -22.51 -24.95 -9.60
CA THR A 16 -22.78 -26.01 -8.62
C THR A 16 -22.70 -25.47 -7.19
N PRO A 17 -23.41 -26.08 -6.21
CA PRO A 17 -23.26 -25.69 -4.80
C PRO A 17 -21.81 -25.76 -4.29
N SER A 18 -21.03 -26.73 -4.79
CA SER A 18 -19.60 -26.85 -4.49
C SER A 18 -18.81 -25.64 -5.01
N HIS A 19 -19.05 -25.24 -6.26
CA HIS A 19 -18.44 -24.06 -6.85
C HIS A 19 -18.77 -22.78 -6.09
N ILE A 20 -20.03 -22.59 -5.69
CA ILE A 20 -20.47 -21.43 -4.90
C ILE A 20 -19.70 -21.35 -3.57
N ASN A 21 -19.58 -22.48 -2.87
CA ASN A 21 -18.81 -22.53 -1.61
C ASN A 21 -17.33 -22.25 -1.84
N ASN A 22 -16.76 -22.74 -2.95
CA ASN A 22 -15.37 -22.49 -3.28
C ASN A 22 -15.13 -21.00 -3.58
N ILE A 23 -15.94 -20.37 -4.43
CA ILE A 23 -15.90 -18.92 -4.69
C ILE A 23 -15.99 -18.13 -3.37
N ALA A 24 -16.92 -18.48 -2.48
CA ALA A 24 -17.09 -17.77 -1.22
C ALA A 24 -15.82 -17.83 -0.34
N GLN A 25 -15.06 -18.92 -0.41
CA GLN A 25 -13.78 -19.04 0.28
C GLN A 25 -12.70 -18.15 -0.32
N HIS A 26 -12.60 -18.08 -1.66
CA HIS A 26 -11.70 -17.16 -2.36
C HIS A 26 -12.05 -15.70 -2.06
N GLU A 27 -13.32 -15.32 -2.14
CA GLU A 27 -13.81 -13.99 -1.77
C GLU A 27 -13.42 -13.63 -0.32
N LYS A 28 -13.60 -14.54 0.63
CA LYS A 28 -13.22 -14.32 2.03
C LYS A 28 -11.72 -14.09 2.20
N ASN A 29 -10.89 -14.82 1.44
CA ASN A 29 -9.44 -14.65 1.47
C ASN A 29 -9.05 -13.27 0.93
N ILE A 30 -9.59 -12.90 -0.25
CA ILE A 30 -9.40 -11.59 -0.88
C ILE A 30 -9.83 -10.46 0.06
N GLU A 31 -11.01 -10.56 0.68
CA GLU A 31 -11.48 -9.56 1.65
C GLU A 31 -10.56 -9.44 2.87
N SER A 32 -10.03 -10.57 3.35
CA SER A 32 -9.11 -10.56 4.48
C SER A 32 -7.79 -9.88 4.13
N ALA A 33 -7.23 -10.19 2.96
CA ALA A 33 -6.00 -9.57 2.49
C ALA A 33 -6.22 -8.09 2.11
N GLY A 34 -7.39 -7.70 1.60
CA GLY A 34 -7.76 -6.30 1.38
C GLY A 34 -7.89 -5.50 2.69
N ARG A 35 -8.42 -6.11 3.76
CA ARG A 35 -8.42 -5.49 5.10
C ARG A 35 -7.01 -5.31 5.65
N TYR A 36 -6.13 -6.28 5.40
CA TYR A 36 -4.72 -6.17 5.76
C TYR A 36 -4.05 -5.01 5.00
N ALA A 37 -4.22 -4.95 3.68
CA ALA A 37 -3.65 -3.90 2.84
C ALA A 37 -4.08 -2.49 3.29
N ARG A 38 -5.38 -2.30 3.59
CA ARG A 38 -5.91 -1.04 4.13
C ARG A 38 -5.22 -0.63 5.42
N LYS A 39 -5.15 -1.53 6.41
CA LYS A 39 -4.51 -1.24 7.70
C LYS A 39 -3.02 -0.92 7.55
N LEU A 40 -2.33 -1.61 6.65
CA LEU A 40 -0.92 -1.35 6.39
C LEU A 40 -0.71 0.02 5.74
N SER A 41 -1.56 0.40 4.78
CA SER A 41 -1.56 1.75 4.19
C SER A 41 -1.84 2.83 5.24
N GLU A 42 -2.80 2.62 6.14
CA GLU A 42 -3.05 3.51 7.28
C GLU A 42 -1.81 3.70 8.15
N CYS A 43 -1.12 2.62 8.51
CA CYS A 43 0.13 2.71 9.27
C CYS A 43 1.23 3.51 8.54
N ILE A 44 1.34 3.36 7.22
CA ILE A 44 2.30 4.11 6.39
C ILE A 44 1.93 5.60 6.35
N MET A 45 0.64 5.93 6.23
CA MET A 45 0.17 7.31 6.30
C MET A 45 0.40 7.94 7.68
N ASP A 46 0.24 7.19 8.76
CA ASP A 46 0.57 7.66 10.10
C ASP A 46 2.07 7.94 10.22
N TYR A 47 2.92 7.01 9.76
CA TYR A 47 4.36 7.21 9.69
C TYR A 47 4.72 8.47 8.89
N ALA A 48 4.09 8.69 7.74
CA ALA A 48 4.23 9.89 6.92
C ALA A 48 3.95 11.18 7.71
N ASN A 49 2.86 11.19 8.46
CA ASN A 49 2.45 12.33 9.28
C ASN A 49 3.44 12.60 10.41
N TYR A 50 4.01 11.55 11.01
CA TYR A 50 5.08 11.69 12.00
C TYR A 50 6.37 12.22 11.36
N SER A 51 6.78 11.72 10.20
CA SER A 51 7.97 12.20 9.49
C SER A 51 7.90 13.69 9.16
N LYS A 52 6.73 14.19 8.73
CA LYS A 52 6.50 15.64 8.52
C LYS A 52 6.63 16.46 9.81
N LYS A 53 6.27 15.90 10.96
CA LYS A 53 6.46 16.58 12.26
C LYS A 53 7.94 16.61 12.65
N ILE A 54 8.65 15.49 12.45
CA ILE A 54 10.09 15.39 12.68
C ILE A 54 10.81 16.43 11.84
N GLU A 55 10.53 16.49 10.54
CA GLU A 55 11.09 17.48 9.61
C GLU A 55 10.96 18.93 10.13
N LYS A 56 9.76 19.33 10.58
CA LYS A 56 9.54 20.66 11.15
C LYS A 56 10.34 20.91 12.43
N ILE A 57 10.54 19.90 13.26
CA ILE A 57 11.30 20.02 14.51
C ILE A 57 12.79 20.12 14.20
N THR A 58 13.30 19.24 13.34
CA THR A 58 14.71 19.22 12.96
C THR A 58 15.09 20.49 12.19
N GLU A 59 14.18 21.06 11.39
CA GLU A 59 14.42 22.35 10.74
C GLU A 59 14.52 23.49 11.77
N LYS A 60 13.70 23.46 12.83
CA LYS A 60 13.85 24.42 13.93
C LYS A 60 15.17 24.23 14.68
N MET A 61 15.59 22.99 14.93
CA MET A 61 16.88 22.71 15.58
C MET A 61 18.04 23.24 14.74
N LYS A 62 18.02 22.96 13.44
CA LYS A 62 18.99 23.49 12.48
C LYS A 62 19.08 25.02 12.53
N ASN A 63 17.93 25.70 12.42
CA ASN A 63 17.87 27.16 12.51
C ASN A 63 18.41 27.70 13.85
N LEU A 64 18.18 27.01 14.96
CA LEU A 64 18.74 27.41 16.26
C LEU A 64 20.27 27.26 16.32
N LEU A 65 20.82 26.22 15.69
CA LEU A 65 22.28 26.03 15.57
C LEU A 65 22.91 27.07 14.65
N ASP A 66 22.29 27.33 13.49
CA ASP A 66 22.76 28.32 12.51
C ASP A 66 22.78 29.75 13.07
N ASN A 67 21.86 30.06 13.99
CA ASN A 67 21.71 31.38 14.59
C ASN A 67 22.20 31.42 16.06
N TYR A 68 23.09 30.50 16.44
CA TYR A 68 23.69 30.57 17.77
C TYR A 68 24.44 31.92 17.94
N PRO A 69 24.29 32.64 19.07
CA PRO A 69 24.91 33.96 19.25
C PRO A 69 26.45 33.88 19.26
N ILE A 70 27.06 34.10 18.09
CA ILE A 70 28.52 34.00 17.89
C ILE A 70 29.25 35.05 18.74
N GLU A 71 28.62 36.17 19.05
CA GLU A 71 29.17 37.23 19.90
C GLU A 71 29.50 36.75 21.32
N LEU A 72 28.84 35.68 21.79
CA LEU A 72 29.18 35.05 23.07
C LEU A 72 30.54 34.31 23.02
N ILE A 73 30.93 33.85 21.83
CA ILE A 73 32.14 33.04 21.61
C ILE A 73 33.29 33.92 21.13
N SER A 74 33.07 34.74 20.09
CA SER A 74 34.08 35.50 19.34
C SER A 74 34.52 36.77 20.07
N THR A 75 35.05 36.62 21.29
CA THR A 75 35.55 37.75 22.08
C THR A 75 37.03 38.04 21.81
N LYS A 76 37.82 37.02 21.47
CA LYS A 76 39.27 37.11 21.27
C LYS A 76 39.74 36.54 19.92
N ASN A 77 38.84 35.94 19.12
CA ASN A 77 39.11 35.26 17.85
C ASN A 77 40.22 34.22 17.95
N THR A 78 40.17 33.41 19.02
CA THR A 78 41.15 32.32 19.20
C THR A 78 40.83 31.13 18.30
N VAL A 79 41.82 30.27 18.07
CA VAL A 79 41.63 29.00 17.32
C VAL A 79 40.52 28.15 17.94
N ASN A 80 40.45 28.09 19.27
CA ASN A 80 39.41 27.35 19.99
C ASN A 80 38.01 27.96 19.81
N GLU A 81 37.90 29.30 19.79
CA GLU A 81 36.64 29.99 19.50
C GLU A 81 36.14 29.69 18.07
N ASN A 82 37.06 29.62 17.10
CA ASN A 82 36.72 29.23 15.72
C ASN A 82 36.23 27.78 15.61
N GLU A 83 36.85 26.84 16.33
CA GLU A 83 36.40 25.44 16.36
C GLU A 83 35.02 25.29 17.03
N ILE A 84 34.73 26.07 18.08
CA ILE A 84 33.38 26.10 18.67
C ILE A 84 32.36 26.61 17.66
N ILE A 85 32.61 27.74 16.98
CA ILE A 85 31.69 28.29 15.97
C ILE A 85 31.46 27.28 14.85
N ARG A 86 32.54 26.67 14.36
CA ARG A 86 32.48 25.62 13.33
C ARG A 86 31.61 24.45 13.77
N SER A 87 31.68 24.05 15.04
CA SER A 87 30.89 22.93 15.56
C SER A 87 29.38 23.11 15.38
N PHE A 88 28.86 24.33 15.53
CA PHE A 88 27.44 24.62 15.29
C PHE A 88 27.06 24.42 13.82
N SER A 89 27.90 24.92 12.90
CA SER A 89 27.69 24.77 11.45
C SER A 89 27.76 23.31 11.00
N GLU A 90 28.71 22.54 11.53
CA GLU A 90 28.85 21.11 11.21
C GLU A 90 27.65 20.31 11.76
N CYS A 91 27.19 20.61 12.99
CA CYS A 91 26.00 20.00 13.57
C CYS A 91 24.73 20.31 12.76
N SER A 92 24.56 21.56 12.32
CA SER A 92 23.46 21.99 11.46
C SER A 92 23.45 21.22 10.13
N SER A 93 24.61 21.11 9.48
CA SER A 93 24.78 20.38 8.22
C SER A 93 24.50 18.87 8.37
N PHE A 94 24.86 18.30 9.52
CA PHE A 94 24.53 16.91 9.85
C PHE A 94 23.01 16.69 9.96
N ILE A 95 22.29 17.57 10.69
CA ILE A 95 20.83 17.50 10.82
C ILE A 95 20.15 17.59 9.44
N GLN A 96 20.62 18.47 8.56
CA GLN A 96 20.08 18.58 7.20
C GLN A 96 20.25 17.27 6.41
N SER A 97 21.41 16.61 6.57
CA SER A 97 21.72 15.36 5.87
C SER A 97 20.87 14.19 6.39
N GLU A 98 20.66 14.13 7.70
CA GLU A 98 19.78 13.16 8.37
C GLU A 98 18.32 13.33 7.91
N GLN A 99 17.82 14.56 7.85
CA GLN A 99 16.50 14.88 7.29
C GLN A 99 16.35 14.39 5.85
N ASN A 100 17.35 14.64 4.99
CA ASN A 100 17.30 14.24 3.59
C ASN A 100 17.21 12.71 3.43
N CYS A 101 17.91 11.95 4.30
CA CYS A 101 17.82 10.48 4.34
C CYS A 101 16.39 10.02 4.70
N ASN A 102 15.83 10.60 5.76
CA ASN A 102 14.47 10.29 6.20
C ASN A 102 13.41 10.66 5.14
N GLN A 103 13.56 11.79 4.45
CA GLN A 103 12.65 12.20 3.37
C GLN A 103 12.66 11.22 2.18
N ARG A 104 13.83 10.70 1.79
CA ARG A 104 13.93 9.67 0.75
C ARG A 104 13.21 8.39 1.18
N SER A 105 13.48 7.94 2.39
CA SER A 105 12.83 6.77 3.01
C SER A 105 11.30 6.90 3.01
N PHE A 106 10.81 8.06 3.43
CA PHE A 106 9.40 8.40 3.41
C PHE A 106 8.80 8.37 2.00
N THR A 107 9.49 8.94 1.02
CA THR A 107 9.02 9.00 -0.37
C THR A 107 8.81 7.59 -0.95
N ILE A 108 9.70 6.65 -0.63
CA ILE A 108 9.58 5.24 -1.03
C ILE A 108 8.32 4.61 -0.42
N LEU A 109 8.16 4.72 0.91
CA LEU A 109 7.00 4.16 1.61
C LEU A 109 5.68 4.73 1.06
N ASN A 110 5.60 6.05 0.84
CA ASN A 110 4.38 6.69 0.40
C ASN A 110 4.05 6.39 -1.07
N ASN A 111 5.01 6.60 -1.98
CA ASN A 111 4.73 6.60 -3.41
C ASN A 111 4.72 5.21 -4.03
N GLN A 112 5.50 4.28 -3.48
CA GLN A 112 5.57 2.91 -4.00
C GLN A 112 4.66 1.98 -3.20
N ILE A 113 4.70 2.03 -1.87
CA ILE A 113 3.97 1.04 -1.06
C ILE A 113 2.51 1.46 -0.82
N SER A 114 2.23 2.69 -0.39
CA SER A 114 0.82 3.10 -0.17
C SER A 114 -0.01 2.98 -1.43
N LYS A 115 0.54 3.41 -2.58
CA LYS A 115 -0.13 3.33 -3.87
C LYS A 115 -0.54 1.89 -4.24
N THR A 116 0.38 0.94 -4.15
CA THR A 116 0.08 -0.48 -4.42
C THR A 116 -1.00 -1.01 -3.49
N LEU A 117 -0.95 -0.67 -2.19
CA LEU A 117 -1.96 -1.09 -1.22
C LEU A 117 -3.34 -0.47 -1.48
N GLU A 118 -3.38 0.78 -1.97
CA GLU A 118 -4.61 1.46 -2.39
C GLU A 118 -5.22 0.82 -3.65
N GLU A 119 -4.39 0.46 -4.63
CA GLU A 119 -4.80 -0.28 -5.84
C GLU A 119 -5.41 -1.64 -5.48
N ILE A 120 -4.79 -2.39 -4.58
CA ILE A 120 -5.36 -3.63 -4.04
C ILE A 120 -6.73 -3.38 -3.40
N CYS A 121 -6.89 -2.30 -2.63
CA CYS A 121 -8.19 -1.96 -2.03
C CYS A 121 -9.26 -1.63 -3.08
N ALA A 122 -8.87 -0.97 -4.18
CA ALA A 122 -9.75 -0.67 -5.30
C ALA A 122 -10.17 -1.94 -6.05
N ASP A 123 -9.23 -2.87 -6.28
CA ASP A 123 -9.49 -4.16 -6.91
C ASP A 123 -10.51 -4.99 -6.11
N VAL A 124 -10.36 -5.04 -4.78
CA VAL A 124 -11.36 -5.66 -3.88
C VAL A 124 -12.73 -4.99 -4.00
N GLY A 125 -12.77 -3.67 -4.18
CA GLY A 125 -14.01 -2.90 -4.42
C GLY A 125 -14.66 -3.28 -5.75
N SER A 126 -13.89 -3.29 -6.83
CA SER A 126 -14.31 -3.68 -8.18
C SER A 126 -14.89 -5.11 -8.21
N LEU A 127 -14.25 -6.05 -7.51
CA LEU A 127 -14.73 -7.42 -7.41
C LEU A 127 -16.14 -7.49 -6.79
N LYS A 128 -16.43 -6.68 -5.76
CA LYS A 128 -17.76 -6.61 -5.14
C LYS A 128 -18.81 -6.04 -6.08
N GLU A 129 -18.44 -5.09 -6.95
CA GLU A 129 -19.34 -4.54 -7.95
C GLU A 129 -19.64 -5.56 -9.06
N ASN A 130 -18.62 -6.28 -9.52
CA ASN A 130 -18.77 -7.36 -10.50
C ASN A 130 -19.65 -8.49 -9.96
N LYS A 131 -19.51 -8.86 -8.68
CA LYS A 131 -20.41 -9.81 -8.01
C LYS A 131 -21.87 -9.36 -8.09
N LYS A 132 -22.17 -8.11 -7.73
CA LYS A 132 -23.53 -7.55 -7.80
C LYS A 132 -24.08 -7.53 -9.23
N LYS A 133 -23.23 -7.26 -10.23
CA LYS A 133 -23.63 -7.28 -11.64
C LYS A 133 -24.07 -8.70 -12.05
N ASN A 134 -23.31 -9.71 -11.65
CA ASN A 134 -23.65 -11.11 -11.91
C ASN A 134 -24.91 -11.57 -11.17
N GLU A 135 -25.07 -11.19 -9.90
CA GLU A 135 -26.29 -11.48 -9.14
C GLU A 135 -27.53 -10.87 -9.80
N LYS A 136 -27.44 -9.63 -10.29
CA LYS A 136 -28.53 -9.00 -11.05
C LYS A 136 -28.83 -9.72 -12.36
N GLN A 137 -27.80 -10.15 -13.08
CA GLN A 137 -27.98 -10.89 -14.33
C GLN A 137 -28.62 -12.26 -14.08
N ARG A 138 -28.20 -12.95 -13.01
CA ARG A 138 -28.79 -14.22 -12.56
C ARG A 138 -30.28 -14.06 -12.23
N ALA A 139 -30.63 -13.03 -11.45
CA ALA A 139 -32.03 -12.78 -11.09
C ALA A 139 -32.94 -12.53 -12.31
N LYS A 140 -32.41 -11.94 -13.40
CA LYS A 140 -33.17 -11.80 -14.66
C LYS A 140 -33.42 -13.15 -15.32
N VAL A 141 -32.41 -14.01 -15.39
CA VAL A 141 -32.52 -15.36 -15.96
C VAL A 141 -33.54 -16.17 -15.17
N GLU A 142 -33.44 -16.17 -13.84
CA GLU A 142 -34.38 -16.84 -12.93
C GLU A 142 -35.82 -16.32 -13.12
N SER A 143 -36.00 -15.00 -13.23
CA SER A 143 -37.32 -14.41 -13.49
C SER A 143 -37.93 -14.85 -14.83
N ILE A 144 -37.12 -15.02 -15.89
CA ILE A 144 -37.60 -15.54 -17.17
C ILE A 144 -37.93 -17.04 -17.06
N GLN A 145 -37.11 -17.82 -16.35
CA GLN A 145 -37.37 -19.25 -16.10
C GLN A 145 -38.68 -19.45 -15.36
N GLU A 146 -38.94 -18.70 -14.29
CA GLU A 146 -40.20 -18.75 -13.55
C GLU A 146 -41.40 -18.44 -14.45
N LYS A 147 -41.29 -17.44 -15.34
CA LYS A 147 -42.34 -17.13 -16.32
C LYS A 147 -42.60 -18.29 -17.26
N ILE A 148 -41.55 -18.94 -17.77
CA ILE A 148 -41.64 -20.11 -18.65
C ILE A 148 -42.32 -21.28 -17.94
N ILE A 149 -41.91 -21.58 -16.70
CA ILE A 149 -42.42 -22.72 -15.91
C ILE A 149 -43.91 -22.54 -15.57
N ASN A 150 -44.35 -21.32 -15.28
CA ASN A 150 -45.73 -21.02 -14.88
C ASN A 150 -46.74 -20.99 -16.04
N VAL A 151 -46.31 -21.24 -17.29
CA VAL A 151 -47.20 -21.32 -18.45
C VAL A 151 -47.96 -22.64 -18.47
N LYS A 152 -49.28 -22.59 -18.27
CA LYS A 152 -50.17 -23.78 -18.29
C LYS A 152 -50.47 -24.33 -19.70
N SER A 153 -50.26 -23.55 -20.76
CA SER A 153 -50.48 -23.91 -22.17
C SER A 153 -49.61 -23.05 -23.09
N LYS A 154 -48.94 -23.60 -24.11
CA LYS A 154 -48.00 -22.86 -24.99
C LYS A 154 -48.64 -21.60 -25.60
N PRO A 155 -48.27 -20.38 -25.18
CA PRO A 155 -48.82 -19.15 -25.73
C PRO A 155 -48.16 -18.84 -27.08
N LEU A 156 -48.84 -18.04 -27.92
CA LEU A 156 -48.34 -17.60 -29.24
C LEU A 156 -46.97 -16.90 -29.18
N ASN A 157 -46.59 -16.32 -28.03
CA ASN A 157 -45.33 -15.62 -27.81
C ASN A 157 -44.20 -16.50 -27.23
N MET A 158 -44.40 -17.81 -27.04
CA MET A 158 -43.43 -18.70 -26.37
C MET A 158 -42.03 -18.64 -27.00
N SER A 159 -41.94 -18.64 -28.33
CA SER A 159 -40.65 -18.58 -29.04
C SER A 159 -39.87 -17.29 -28.75
N THR A 160 -40.57 -16.17 -28.50
CA THR A 160 -39.91 -14.90 -28.15
C THR A 160 -39.35 -14.95 -26.73
N VAL A 161 -40.10 -15.56 -25.81
CA VAL A 161 -39.67 -15.74 -24.42
C VAL A 161 -38.46 -16.67 -24.33
N GLU A 162 -38.47 -17.79 -25.07
CA GLU A 162 -37.33 -18.72 -25.15
C GLU A 162 -36.07 -18.05 -25.72
N LYS A 163 -36.20 -17.26 -26.80
CA LYS A 163 -35.07 -16.48 -27.34
C LYS A 163 -34.50 -15.49 -26.32
N SER A 164 -35.38 -14.81 -25.56
CA SER A 164 -34.95 -13.91 -24.49
C SER A 164 -34.22 -14.66 -23.38
N TYR A 165 -34.69 -15.85 -23.00
CA TYR A 165 -34.04 -16.70 -22.00
C TYR A 165 -32.61 -17.06 -22.41
N TYR A 166 -32.43 -17.64 -23.60
CA TYR A 166 -31.10 -18.03 -24.07
C TYR A 166 -30.13 -16.86 -24.21
N ARG A 167 -30.63 -15.67 -24.57
CA ARG A 167 -29.84 -14.44 -24.61
C ARG A 167 -29.35 -14.04 -23.21
N GLU A 168 -30.24 -13.95 -22.23
CA GLU A 168 -29.88 -13.56 -20.88
C GLU A 168 -29.01 -14.61 -20.18
N LEU A 169 -29.20 -15.90 -20.49
CA LEU A 169 -28.35 -17.00 -20.03
C LEU A 169 -26.92 -16.88 -20.59
N ALA A 170 -26.77 -16.64 -21.90
CA ALA A 170 -25.45 -16.43 -22.49
C ALA A 170 -24.71 -15.23 -21.88
N LEU A 171 -25.43 -14.14 -21.55
CA LEU A 171 -24.84 -13.01 -20.84
C LEU A 171 -24.44 -13.35 -19.40
N LEU A 172 -25.20 -14.23 -18.73
CA LEU A 172 -24.85 -14.72 -17.40
C LEU A 172 -23.60 -15.59 -17.45
N ASP A 173 -23.52 -16.55 -18.39
CA ASP A 173 -22.38 -17.47 -18.52
C ASP A 173 -21.07 -16.69 -18.75
N VAL A 174 -21.09 -15.70 -19.65
CA VAL A 174 -19.93 -14.82 -19.88
C VAL A 174 -19.58 -14.05 -18.61
N GLY A 175 -20.57 -13.42 -17.96
CA GLY A 175 -20.33 -12.65 -16.73
C GLY A 175 -19.78 -13.51 -15.59
N GLN A 176 -20.21 -14.76 -15.45
CA GLN A 176 -19.70 -15.70 -14.46
C GLN A 176 -18.25 -16.07 -14.72
N CYS A 177 -17.88 -16.33 -15.98
CA CYS A 177 -16.49 -16.58 -16.36
C CYS A 177 -15.60 -15.34 -16.13
N GLU A 178 -16.06 -14.15 -16.52
CA GLU A 178 -15.36 -12.88 -16.24
C GLU A 178 -15.14 -12.67 -14.74
N TYR A 179 -16.13 -13.03 -13.92
CA TYR A 179 -16.02 -12.92 -12.46
C TYR A 179 -15.02 -13.91 -11.87
N VAL A 180 -15.05 -15.17 -12.31
CA VAL A 180 -14.05 -16.16 -11.88
C VAL A 180 -12.64 -15.73 -12.27
N LEU A 181 -12.46 -15.21 -13.49
CA LEU A 181 -11.19 -14.65 -13.93
C LEU A 181 -10.74 -13.51 -13.01
N GLY A 182 -11.64 -12.58 -12.68
CA GLY A 182 -11.34 -11.47 -11.77
C GLY A 182 -10.98 -11.93 -10.35
N VAL A 183 -11.65 -12.94 -9.81
CA VAL A 183 -11.29 -13.54 -8.51
C VAL A 183 -9.87 -14.11 -8.57
N GLN A 184 -9.56 -14.90 -9.59
CA GLN A 184 -8.25 -15.54 -9.74
C GLN A 184 -7.12 -14.53 -9.95
N ASP A 185 -7.32 -13.54 -10.82
CA ASP A 185 -6.33 -12.50 -11.12
C ASP A 185 -5.99 -11.68 -9.87
N ILE A 186 -7.01 -11.20 -9.16
CA ILE A 186 -6.83 -10.42 -7.93
C ILE A 186 -6.11 -11.27 -6.87
N GLU A 187 -6.51 -12.53 -6.69
CA GLU A 187 -5.88 -13.39 -5.68
C GLU A 187 -4.40 -13.68 -5.99
N GLU A 188 -4.06 -13.96 -7.26
CA GLU A 188 -2.67 -14.15 -7.65
C GLU A 188 -1.86 -12.87 -7.49
N ARG A 189 -2.35 -11.73 -7.98
CA ARG A 189 -1.67 -10.43 -7.84
C ARG A 189 -1.41 -10.07 -6.38
N MET A 190 -2.42 -10.20 -5.52
CA MET A 190 -2.28 -9.88 -4.09
C MET A 190 -1.20 -10.71 -3.39
N LYS A 191 -1.00 -11.99 -3.76
CA LYS A 191 0.06 -12.83 -3.17
C LYS A 191 1.44 -12.20 -3.39
N PHE A 192 1.70 -11.72 -4.60
CA PHE A 192 2.99 -11.12 -4.95
C PHE A 192 3.10 -9.68 -4.46
N GLU A 193 2.12 -8.83 -4.77
CA GLU A 193 2.15 -7.39 -4.46
C GLU A 193 2.25 -7.13 -2.94
N ILE A 194 1.49 -7.87 -2.11
CA ILE A 194 1.57 -7.72 -0.65
C ILE A 194 2.92 -8.21 -0.12
N SER A 195 3.44 -9.32 -0.65
CA SER A 195 4.75 -9.84 -0.24
C SER A 195 5.88 -8.88 -0.61
N GLU A 196 5.82 -8.31 -1.81
CA GLU A 196 6.76 -7.29 -2.27
C GLU A 196 6.69 -6.03 -1.41
N CYS A 197 5.49 -5.54 -1.07
CA CYS A 197 5.31 -4.43 -0.15
C CYS A 197 5.98 -4.69 1.21
N ALA A 198 5.78 -5.89 1.78
CA ALA A 198 6.39 -6.25 3.06
C ALA A 198 7.93 -6.26 2.99
N LEU A 199 8.50 -6.83 1.92
CA LEU A 199 9.95 -6.85 1.72
C LEU A 199 10.51 -5.44 1.48
N LEU A 200 9.81 -4.61 0.71
CA LEU A 200 10.22 -3.25 0.40
C LEU A 200 10.24 -2.36 1.65
N ILE A 201 9.29 -2.54 2.58
CA ILE A 201 9.30 -1.85 3.88
C ILE A 201 10.60 -2.17 4.64
N ILE A 202 10.94 -3.46 4.78
CA ILE A 202 12.13 -3.87 5.53
C ILE A 202 13.41 -3.37 4.83
N ASN A 203 13.49 -3.54 3.51
CA ASN A 203 14.63 -3.07 2.73
C ASN A 203 14.81 -1.55 2.89
N ASN A 204 13.73 -0.78 2.83
CA ASN A 204 13.76 0.66 3.02
C ASN A 204 14.31 1.04 4.41
N PHE A 205 13.85 0.39 5.48
CA PHE A 205 14.34 0.66 6.83
C PHE A 205 15.81 0.26 7.04
N VAL A 206 16.23 -0.89 6.50
CA VAL A 206 17.64 -1.33 6.58
C VAL A 206 18.55 -0.35 5.85
N ASN A 207 18.18 0.07 4.64
CA ASN A 207 18.97 1.02 3.86
C ASN A 207 19.04 2.39 4.53
N THR A 208 17.91 2.89 5.06
CA THR A 208 17.88 4.15 5.82
C THR A 208 18.79 4.07 7.04
N SER A 209 18.71 2.98 7.80
CA SER A 209 19.53 2.79 9.01
C SER A 209 21.03 2.72 8.68
N HIS A 210 21.39 2.02 7.60
CA HIS A 210 22.76 1.94 7.12
C HIS A 210 23.29 3.32 6.68
N GLU A 211 22.50 4.07 5.91
CA GLU A 211 22.87 5.41 5.46
C GLU A 211 23.10 6.36 6.64
N LEU A 212 22.21 6.35 7.64
CA LEU A 212 22.37 7.15 8.87
C LEU A 212 23.62 6.74 9.66
N TYR A 213 23.94 5.44 9.73
CA TYR A 213 25.16 4.97 10.37
C TYR A 213 26.42 5.49 9.68
N GLU A 214 26.51 5.37 8.35
CA GLU A 214 27.67 5.86 7.60
C GLU A 214 27.77 7.40 7.64
N LEU A 215 26.64 8.11 7.66
CA LEU A 215 26.60 9.55 7.88
C LEU A 215 27.19 9.92 9.25
N GLY A 216 26.74 9.27 10.33
CA GLY A 216 27.26 9.48 11.69
C GLY A 216 28.74 9.19 11.81
N LYS A 217 29.19 8.06 11.26
CA LYS A 217 30.60 7.68 11.23
C LYS A 217 31.47 8.69 10.47
N THR A 218 31.00 9.16 9.31
CA THR A 218 31.71 10.17 8.51
C THR A 218 31.81 11.49 9.27
N PHE A 219 30.72 11.93 9.91
CA PHE A 219 30.71 13.12 10.74
C PHE A 219 31.74 13.03 11.87
N MET A 220 31.75 11.93 12.63
CA MET A 220 32.69 11.74 13.74
C MET A 220 34.15 11.73 13.28
N ASN A 221 34.43 11.08 12.15
CA ASN A 221 35.79 11.00 11.62
C ASN A 221 36.30 12.37 11.12
N ASN A 222 35.48 13.09 10.34
CA ASN A 222 35.87 14.37 9.76
C ASN A 222 36.00 15.47 10.81
N ASN A 223 35.27 15.36 11.92
CA ASN A 223 35.20 16.37 12.97
C ASN A 223 35.91 15.95 14.26
N ALA A 224 36.73 14.90 14.24
CA ALA A 224 37.40 14.36 15.43
C ALA A 224 38.25 15.41 16.17
N TYR A 225 39.03 16.21 15.42
CA TYR A 225 39.84 17.28 15.99
C TYR A 225 38.99 18.38 16.65
N MET A 226 37.95 18.84 15.95
CA MET A 226 37.00 19.84 16.46
C MET A 226 36.33 19.35 17.75
N ILE A 227 35.86 18.10 17.77
CA ILE A 227 35.23 17.48 18.94
C ILE A 227 36.21 17.45 20.13
N GLN A 228 37.45 16.99 19.90
CA GLN A 228 38.48 16.96 20.94
C GLN A 228 38.84 18.36 21.44
N SER A 229 38.99 19.33 20.54
CA SER A 229 39.30 20.72 20.86
C SER A 229 38.23 21.30 21.79
N VAL A 230 36.95 21.18 21.41
CA VAL A 230 35.81 21.64 22.22
C VAL A 230 35.74 20.93 23.58
N GLN A 231 35.97 19.61 23.63
CA GLN A 231 35.93 18.83 24.87
C GLN A 231 37.09 19.15 25.83
N SER A 232 38.25 19.53 25.31
CA SER A 232 39.44 19.87 26.10
C SER A 232 39.41 21.27 26.72
N LEU A 233 38.35 22.06 26.48
CA LEU A 233 38.16 23.38 27.07
C LEU A 233 37.59 23.36 28.49
N TYR A 234 37.25 22.17 29.00
CA TYR A 234 36.91 21.88 30.39
C TYR A 234 38.00 21.03 31.04
#